data_AF-A0A1N7JXJ0-F1
#
_entry.id   AF-A0A1N7JXJ0-F1
#
_cell.length_a   1.000
_cell.length_b   1.000
_cell.length_c   1.000
_cell.angle_alpha   90.00
_cell.angle_beta   90.00
_cell.angle_gamma   90.00
#
_symmetry.space_group_name_H-M   'P 1'
#
loop_
_entity.id
_entity.type
_entity.pdbx_description
1 polymer ?
#
loop_
_entity_poly.entity_id
_entity_poly.type
_entity_poly.pdbx_seq_one_letter_code
_entity_poly.pdbx_strand_id
1 'polypeptide(L)'
;MTHPIRHAALGLFALILVVVSVLMLERERMGVEMTPLAVGTTPVTLYQMPGADGPAVVVAHGFAGSRQIMLGYSLRLAQAGYRVLAFDYEGQGRNPTPMRGDVTKIEGTTVYLMAETRAVVAAARALPGVEGVALLGHSMATDIIIRAAEEEAAAGTPITAVIAISSFSEAITPSAPPRLLLISGAWEGMLRDFARKAVAQVDPAAQEGDLAVVGDVERRAVVAPHVGHVGVLYSPIAITAARDWLDRAFGRTSTGAIDAMGVWIGTLLTGLVLLFHPMVALLKKGPGPREVPLKRFLLAVFVPASVTPLALLAFHTNPLPVTAISALTAHLALYGVLQIALLHGVGLRDRLHWAAAGALVLWGIGVFGFAIDRYFTNFWPSPERALLIAVLALGTLPFMLGDALVTEAGRGALWRRVLARFAVLASLGATVALGDDDRMFVIMALPVLLAFWLVHGLLARWVARRAGAPAAGLGAGLSLAWVLGVILPLLAV
;
A
#
# COMPACT_ATOMS: atom_id res chain seq x y z
N MET A 1 20.12 19.87 -29.02
CA MET A 1 19.62 19.71 -27.63
C MET A 1 19.45 21.11 -27.08
N THR A 2 18.24 21.55 -26.73
CA THR A 2 18.04 23.00 -26.59
C THR A 2 18.47 23.58 -25.24
N HIS A 3 18.56 22.82 -24.13
CA HIS A 3 18.96 23.40 -22.82
C HIS A 3 19.67 22.40 -21.86
N PRO A 4 20.98 22.12 -22.01
CA PRO A 4 21.72 21.23 -21.09
C PRO A 4 21.75 21.75 -19.63
N ILE A 5 21.83 23.07 -19.46
CA ILE A 5 21.84 23.73 -18.14
C ILE A 5 20.53 23.45 -17.36
N ARG A 6 19.38 23.47 -18.04
CA ARG A 6 18.08 23.19 -17.40
C ARG A 6 17.99 21.75 -16.87
N HIS A 7 18.52 20.78 -17.61
CA HIS A 7 18.55 19.39 -17.17
C HIS A 7 19.50 19.19 -16.00
N ALA A 8 20.67 19.84 -16.02
CA ALA A 8 21.62 19.80 -14.90
C ALA A 8 21.03 20.43 -13.63
N ALA A 9 20.40 21.60 -13.74
CA ALA A 9 19.76 22.28 -12.61
C ALA A 9 18.62 21.44 -12.00
N LEU A 10 17.75 20.86 -12.83
CA LEU A 10 16.70 19.95 -12.36
C LEU A 10 17.29 18.71 -11.68
N GLY A 11 18.35 18.12 -12.26
CA GLY A 11 19.03 16.96 -11.69
C GLY A 11 19.63 17.27 -10.32
N LEU A 12 20.32 18.42 -10.18
CA LEU A 12 20.88 18.86 -8.91
C LEU A 12 19.80 19.12 -7.87
N PHE A 13 18.72 19.83 -8.23
CA PHE A 13 17.60 20.07 -7.33
C PHE A 13 16.97 18.76 -6.85
N ALA A 14 16.68 17.84 -7.78
CA ALA A 14 16.10 16.54 -7.45
C ALA A 14 17.04 15.70 -6.56
N LEU A 15 18.36 15.75 -6.82
CA LEU A 15 19.35 15.08 -5.98
C LEU A 15 19.38 15.64 -4.56
N ILE A 16 19.31 16.97 -4.40
CA ILE A 16 19.22 17.61 -3.08
C ILE A 16 17.97 17.14 -2.34
N LEU A 17 16.80 17.09 -3.00
CA LEU A 17 15.58 16.56 -2.39
C LEU A 17 15.78 15.11 -1.91
N VAL A 18 16.38 14.26 -2.74
CA VAL A 18 16.64 12.85 -2.39
C VAL A 18 17.58 12.75 -1.19
N VAL A 19 18.72 13.44 -1.23
CA VAL A 19 19.74 13.39 -0.17
C VAL A 19 19.17 13.89 1.16
N VAL A 20 18.56 15.08 1.17
CA VAL A 20 17.96 15.64 2.39
C VAL A 20 16.86 14.72 2.93
N SER A 21 15.99 14.19 2.08
CA SER A 21 14.93 13.29 2.55
C SER A 21 15.49 12.00 3.15
N VAL A 22 16.52 11.41 2.53
CA VAL A 22 17.18 10.21 3.07
C VAL A 22 17.83 10.52 4.42
N LEU A 23 18.53 11.65 4.56
CA LEU A 23 19.13 12.05 5.84
C LEU A 23 18.08 12.19 6.94
N MET A 24 16.95 12.82 6.63
CA MET A 24 15.87 13.00 7.61
C MET A 24 15.17 11.69 7.95
N LEU A 25 14.92 10.80 6.98
CA LEU A 25 14.31 9.50 7.22
C LEU A 25 15.22 8.54 7.97
N GLU A 26 16.53 8.55 7.69
CA GLU A 26 17.49 7.73 8.43
C GLU A 26 17.71 8.25 9.84
N ARG A 27 17.63 9.57 10.06
CA ARG A 27 17.65 10.15 11.41
C ARG A 27 16.56 9.55 12.30
N GLU A 28 15.37 9.26 11.75
CA GLU A 28 14.29 8.61 12.52
C GLU A 28 14.58 7.18 12.92
N ARG A 29 15.46 6.52 12.19
CA ARG A 29 15.81 5.12 12.39
C ARG A 29 17.05 4.98 13.26
N MET A 30 17.82 6.04 13.43
CA MET A 30 19.05 6.04 14.22
C MET A 30 18.77 5.67 15.68
N GLY A 31 19.58 4.77 16.22
CA GLY A 31 19.51 4.35 17.62
C GLY A 31 18.43 3.31 17.92
N VAL A 32 17.50 3.03 17.01
CA VAL A 32 16.48 1.97 17.19
C VAL A 32 17.04 0.64 16.70
N GLU A 33 17.07 -0.36 17.57
CA GLU A 33 17.34 -1.75 17.22
C GLU A 33 16.13 -2.34 16.49
N MET A 34 16.36 -2.95 15.32
CA MET A 34 15.32 -3.55 14.49
C MET A 34 15.66 -5.02 14.26
N THR A 35 15.13 -5.88 15.12
CA THR A 35 15.49 -7.30 15.15
C THR A 35 14.39 -8.14 14.51
N PRO A 36 14.65 -8.83 13.39
CA PRO A 36 13.70 -9.80 12.85
C PRO A 36 13.46 -10.94 13.84
N LEU A 37 12.20 -11.31 14.01
CA LEU A 37 11.75 -12.44 14.82
C LEU A 37 10.80 -13.30 13.97
N ALA A 38 10.76 -14.60 14.26
CA ALA A 38 9.79 -15.51 13.66
C ALA A 38 8.81 -15.98 14.71
N VAL A 39 7.52 -15.80 14.47
CA VAL A 39 6.42 -16.35 15.27
C VAL A 39 5.70 -17.35 14.38
N GLY A 40 6.12 -18.62 14.43
CA GLY A 40 5.72 -19.59 13.40
C GLY A 40 6.18 -19.13 12.02
N THR A 41 5.26 -19.02 11.05
CA THR A 41 5.53 -18.48 9.71
C THR A 41 5.35 -16.96 9.62
N THR A 42 4.79 -16.31 10.65
CA THR A 42 4.49 -14.88 10.68
C THR A 42 5.78 -14.08 10.83
N PRO A 43 6.14 -13.23 9.84
CA PRO A 43 7.31 -12.38 9.93
C PRO A 43 7.06 -11.24 10.92
N VAL A 44 7.89 -11.16 11.96
CA VAL A 44 7.81 -10.12 12.99
C VAL A 44 9.11 -9.31 13.01
N THR A 45 9.02 -8.02 13.34
CA THR A 45 10.18 -7.21 13.67
C THR A 45 9.95 -6.56 15.03
N LEU A 46 10.91 -6.78 15.94
CA LEU A 46 10.99 -6.07 17.21
C LEU A 46 11.75 -4.76 16.99
N TYR A 47 11.10 -3.64 17.32
CA TYR A 47 11.68 -2.31 17.36
C TYR A 47 11.79 -1.87 18.81
N GLN A 48 12.99 -1.50 19.24
CA GLN A 48 13.23 -1.02 20.60
C GLN A 48 14.49 -0.15 20.65
N MET A 49 14.60 0.69 21.67
CA MET A 49 15.90 1.28 22.01
C MET A 49 16.80 0.22 22.68
N PRO A 50 18.14 0.32 22.54
CA PRO A 50 19.07 -0.54 23.26
C PRO A 50 18.77 -0.54 24.76
N GLY A 51 18.61 -1.72 25.34
CA GLY A 51 18.32 -1.90 26.77
C GLY A 51 16.89 -1.52 27.19
N ALA A 52 15.96 -1.33 26.26
CA ALA A 52 14.57 -1.02 26.61
C ALA A 52 13.90 -2.17 27.38
N ASP A 53 13.26 -1.81 28.49
CA ASP A 53 12.52 -2.69 29.40
C ASP A 53 11.03 -2.28 29.56
N GLY A 54 10.58 -1.27 28.81
CA GLY A 54 9.21 -0.77 28.88
C GLY A 54 8.15 -1.72 28.30
N PRO A 55 6.85 -1.47 28.45
CA PRO A 55 5.79 -2.37 28.00
C PRO A 55 5.86 -2.73 26.51
N ALA A 56 5.21 -3.83 26.13
CA ALA A 56 5.18 -4.26 24.74
C ALA A 56 3.96 -3.70 23.99
N VAL A 57 4.15 -3.37 22.71
CA VAL A 57 3.08 -2.93 21.81
C VAL A 57 3.10 -3.78 20.56
N VAL A 58 2.02 -4.50 20.29
CA VAL A 58 1.85 -5.25 19.05
C VAL A 58 1.18 -4.34 18.02
N VAL A 59 1.81 -4.18 16.86
CA VAL A 59 1.41 -3.25 15.80
C VAL A 59 0.99 -4.02 14.55
N ALA A 60 -0.27 -3.84 14.15
CA ALA A 60 -0.90 -4.51 13.03
C ALA A 60 -1.25 -3.53 11.90
N HIS A 61 -0.91 -3.89 10.65
CA HIS A 61 -1.22 -3.09 9.47
C HIS A 61 -2.60 -3.45 8.87
N GLY A 62 -3.19 -2.54 8.11
CA GLY A 62 -4.44 -2.77 7.39
C GLY A 62 -4.30 -3.66 6.14
N PHE A 63 -5.40 -3.85 5.42
CA PHE A 63 -5.47 -4.67 4.21
C PHE A 63 -4.50 -4.20 3.11
N ALA A 64 -3.87 -5.14 2.40
CA ALA A 64 -2.79 -4.90 1.43
C ALA A 64 -1.62 -4.07 2.01
N GLY A 65 -1.45 -4.11 3.33
CA GLY A 65 -0.41 -3.41 4.06
C GLY A 65 0.82 -4.29 4.31
N SER A 66 1.72 -3.74 5.14
CA SER A 66 2.91 -4.42 5.65
C SER A 66 3.41 -3.69 6.89
N ARG A 67 4.33 -4.29 7.65
CA ARG A 67 5.04 -3.63 8.76
C ARG A 67 5.60 -2.27 8.39
N GLN A 68 6.08 -2.10 7.16
CA GLN A 68 6.72 -0.86 6.71
C GLN A 68 5.77 0.33 6.71
N ILE A 69 4.47 0.12 6.44
CA ILE A 69 3.48 1.21 6.48
C ILE A 69 3.21 1.71 7.89
N MET A 70 3.55 0.91 8.90
CA MET A 70 3.40 1.24 10.31
C MET A 70 4.66 1.82 10.95
N LEU A 71 5.75 2.03 10.18
CA LEU A 71 7.04 2.53 10.70
C LEU A 71 6.92 3.85 11.47
N GLY A 72 6.00 4.73 11.05
CA GLY A 72 5.73 5.98 11.75
C GLY A 72 5.36 5.78 13.22
N TYR A 73 4.58 4.74 13.54
CA TYR A 73 4.28 4.37 14.92
C TYR A 73 5.39 3.53 15.54
N SER A 74 5.88 2.52 14.82
CA SER A 74 6.84 1.57 15.38
C SER A 74 8.13 2.24 15.86
N LEU A 75 8.67 3.18 15.07
CA LEU A 75 9.90 3.91 15.45
C LEU A 75 9.65 4.85 16.64
N ARG A 76 8.52 5.58 16.66
CA ARG A 76 8.24 6.57 17.69
C ARG A 76 7.91 5.96 19.03
N LEU A 77 7.18 4.84 19.02
CA LEU A 77 6.92 4.08 20.23
C LEU A 77 8.20 3.39 20.74
N ALA A 78 9.03 2.84 19.85
CA ALA A 78 10.34 2.32 20.25
C ALA A 78 11.22 3.40 20.91
N GLN A 79 11.30 4.59 20.31
CA GLN A 79 12.00 5.75 20.85
C GLN A 79 11.45 6.24 22.20
N ALA A 80 10.15 6.03 22.47
CA ALA A 80 9.51 6.28 23.76
C ALA A 80 9.78 5.17 24.81
N GLY A 81 10.61 4.19 24.47
CA GLY A 81 11.01 3.10 25.36
C GLY A 81 10.05 1.91 25.38
N TYR A 82 9.08 1.84 24.46
CA TYR A 82 8.27 0.64 24.26
C TYR A 82 9.04 -0.42 23.48
N ARG A 83 8.68 -1.68 23.69
CA ARG A 83 9.12 -2.82 22.87
C ARG A 83 8.05 -3.12 21.83
N VAL A 84 8.27 -2.73 20.58
CA VAL A 84 7.23 -2.77 19.56
C VAL A 84 7.41 -3.97 18.64
N LEU A 85 6.40 -4.83 18.55
CA LEU A 85 6.36 -5.96 17.63
C LEU A 85 5.41 -5.63 16.47
N ALA A 86 5.96 -5.25 15.32
CA ALA A 86 5.16 -5.14 14.10
C ALA A 86 5.27 -6.44 13.30
N PHE A 87 4.17 -6.90 12.72
CA PHE A 87 4.11 -8.15 11.96
C PHE A 87 3.37 -8.00 10.63
N ASP A 88 3.64 -8.92 9.69
CA ASP A 88 2.90 -9.01 8.42
C ASP A 88 1.82 -10.09 8.51
N TYR A 89 0.56 -9.73 8.31
CA TYR A 89 -0.56 -10.69 8.29
C TYR A 89 -0.43 -11.71 7.15
N GLU A 90 -1.01 -12.89 7.30
CA GLU A 90 -1.13 -13.87 6.20
C GLU A 90 -1.71 -13.23 4.92
N GLY A 91 -1.10 -13.60 3.81
CA GLY A 91 -1.35 -13.08 2.47
C GLY A 91 -0.74 -11.71 2.18
N GLN A 92 -0.24 -10.99 3.18
CA GLN A 92 0.15 -9.59 3.09
C GLN A 92 1.63 -9.37 3.42
N GLY A 93 2.15 -8.19 3.05
CA GLY A 93 3.56 -7.86 3.23
C GLY A 93 4.49 -8.97 2.74
N ARG A 94 5.34 -9.46 3.66
CA ARG A 94 6.29 -10.55 3.39
C ARG A 94 5.86 -11.89 3.98
N ASN A 95 4.61 -12.02 4.46
CA ASN A 95 4.11 -13.30 4.96
C ASN A 95 3.92 -14.27 3.78
N PRO A 96 4.60 -15.44 3.80
CA PRO A 96 4.53 -16.39 2.69
C PRO A 96 3.24 -17.22 2.69
N THR A 97 2.52 -17.25 3.82
CA THR A 97 1.27 -18.00 3.97
C THR A 97 0.15 -17.25 3.25
N PRO A 98 -0.57 -17.84 2.28
CA PRO A 98 -1.75 -17.20 1.71
C PRO A 98 -2.83 -16.96 2.75
N MET A 99 -3.56 -15.85 2.63
CA MET A 99 -4.68 -15.49 3.49
C MET A 99 -5.80 -16.54 3.37
N ARG A 100 -6.22 -17.07 4.52
CA ARG A 100 -7.19 -18.16 4.63
C ARG A 100 -8.57 -17.63 4.98
N GLY A 101 -9.56 -18.49 4.80
CA GLY A 101 -10.96 -18.16 5.04
C GLY A 101 -11.56 -17.27 3.96
N ASP A 102 -12.89 -17.12 4.03
CA ASP A 102 -13.63 -16.23 3.16
C ASP A 102 -13.44 -14.78 3.62
N VAL A 103 -12.83 -13.93 2.78
CA VAL A 103 -12.58 -12.52 3.11
C VAL A 103 -13.86 -11.69 3.23
N THR A 104 -14.99 -12.21 2.75
CA THR A 104 -16.28 -11.52 2.76
C THR A 104 -17.09 -11.83 4.02
N LYS A 105 -16.62 -12.76 4.87
CA LYS A 105 -17.33 -13.23 6.08
C LYS A 105 -16.50 -13.03 7.34
N ILE A 106 -17.15 -12.59 8.41
CA ILE A 106 -16.55 -12.40 9.75
C ILE A 106 -16.06 -13.75 10.33
N GLU A 107 -16.76 -14.84 10.05
CA GLU A 107 -16.35 -16.21 10.44
C GLU A 107 -15.27 -16.81 9.50
N GLY A 108 -14.83 -16.05 8.49
CA GLY A 108 -13.81 -16.45 7.52
C GLY A 108 -12.42 -15.97 7.92
N THR A 109 -11.87 -15.02 7.17
CA THR A 109 -10.48 -14.56 7.34
C THR A 109 -10.19 -13.98 8.73
N THR A 110 -11.15 -13.29 9.35
CA THR A 110 -10.95 -12.62 10.64
C THR A 110 -10.46 -13.58 11.74
N VAL A 111 -10.96 -14.81 11.78
CA VAL A 111 -10.56 -15.81 12.79
C VAL A 111 -9.07 -16.15 12.69
N TYR A 112 -8.55 -16.33 11.47
CA TYR A 112 -7.14 -16.63 11.26
C TYR A 112 -6.24 -15.43 11.60
N LEU A 113 -6.66 -14.22 11.25
CA LEU A 113 -5.91 -13.00 11.57
C LEU A 113 -5.94 -12.69 13.08
N MET A 114 -7.04 -13.02 13.77
CA MET A 114 -7.11 -12.96 15.23
C MET A 114 -6.14 -13.95 15.87
N ALA A 115 -6.13 -15.21 15.41
CA ALA A 115 -5.20 -16.22 15.92
C ALA A 115 -3.73 -15.80 15.69
N GLU A 116 -3.41 -15.22 14.53
CA GLU A 116 -2.07 -14.71 14.24
C GLU A 116 -1.71 -13.51 15.15
N THR A 117 -2.64 -12.59 15.38
CA THR A 117 -2.45 -11.48 16.33
C THR A 117 -2.16 -12.00 17.73
N ARG A 118 -2.93 -13.00 18.21
CA ARG A 118 -2.75 -13.59 19.53
C ARG A 118 -1.43 -14.37 19.67
N ALA A 119 -0.96 -15.01 18.60
CA ALA A 119 0.38 -15.61 18.59
C ALA A 119 1.49 -14.56 18.77
N VAL A 120 1.36 -13.39 18.13
CA VAL A 120 2.31 -12.28 18.31
C VAL A 120 2.17 -11.64 19.70
N VAL A 121 0.98 -11.56 20.27
CA VAL A 121 0.77 -11.16 21.68
C VAL A 121 1.48 -12.12 22.63
N ALA A 122 1.36 -13.43 22.42
CA ALA A 122 2.06 -14.43 23.22
C ALA A 122 3.59 -14.25 23.12
N ALA A 123 4.11 -14.01 21.92
CA ALA A 123 5.53 -13.70 21.70
C ALA A 123 5.96 -12.41 22.41
N ALA A 124 5.11 -11.37 22.41
CA ALA A 124 5.36 -10.12 23.13
C ALA A 124 5.41 -10.35 24.65
N ARG A 125 4.48 -11.13 25.21
CA ARG A 125 4.48 -11.50 26.64
C ARG A 125 5.69 -12.33 27.04
N ALA A 126 6.23 -13.13 26.11
CA ALA A 126 7.41 -13.96 26.35
C ALA A 126 8.73 -13.17 26.36
N LEU A 127 8.74 -11.89 25.97
CA LEU A 127 9.94 -11.06 26.09
C LEU A 127 10.28 -10.83 27.58
N PRO A 128 11.56 -10.91 27.97
CA PRO A 128 11.96 -10.78 29.37
C PRO A 128 11.47 -9.48 30.02
N GLY A 129 10.74 -9.56 31.13
CA GLY A 129 10.29 -8.39 31.88
C GLY A 129 9.15 -7.59 31.21
N VAL A 130 8.36 -8.19 30.31
CA VAL A 130 7.10 -7.57 29.84
C VAL A 130 5.99 -7.78 30.86
N GLU A 131 5.54 -6.70 31.49
CA GLU A 131 4.44 -6.73 32.47
C GLU A 131 3.06 -6.50 31.84
N GLY A 132 3.01 -5.95 30.62
CA GLY A 132 1.76 -5.66 29.92
C GLY A 132 1.94 -5.46 28.42
N VAL A 133 0.86 -5.71 27.68
CA VAL A 133 0.81 -5.65 26.22
C VAL A 133 -0.34 -4.74 25.79
N ALA A 134 -0.06 -3.84 24.86
CA ALA A 134 -1.06 -3.07 24.14
C ALA A 134 -1.15 -3.48 22.68
N LEU A 135 -2.30 -3.22 22.05
CA LEU A 135 -2.53 -3.46 20.62
C LEU A 135 -2.74 -2.14 19.89
N LEU A 136 -2.12 -1.99 18.72
CA LEU A 136 -2.32 -0.86 17.82
C LEU A 136 -2.56 -1.38 16.41
N GLY A 137 -3.63 -0.91 15.76
CA GLY A 137 -4.06 -1.42 14.46
C GLY A 137 -4.58 -0.32 13.55
N HIS A 138 -4.44 -0.52 12.24
CA HIS A 138 -4.95 0.37 11.20
C HIS A 138 -6.00 -0.30 10.29
N SER A 139 -7.08 0.42 9.98
CA SER A 139 -8.10 0.02 9.02
C SER A 139 -8.67 -1.38 9.32
N MET A 140 -8.58 -2.34 8.40
CA MET A 140 -8.97 -3.75 8.61
C MET A 140 -8.47 -4.33 9.96
N ALA A 141 -7.24 -3.98 10.38
CA ALA A 141 -6.68 -4.51 11.62
C ALA A 141 -7.44 -4.09 12.87
N THR A 142 -8.23 -3.01 12.84
CA THR A 142 -8.90 -2.52 14.05
C THR A 142 -9.94 -3.50 14.57
N ASP A 143 -10.75 -4.09 13.69
CA ASP A 143 -11.73 -5.13 14.09
C ASP A 143 -11.01 -6.35 14.66
N ILE A 144 -9.94 -6.79 13.98
CA ILE A 144 -9.14 -7.96 14.37
C ILE A 144 -8.52 -7.78 15.76
N ILE A 145 -7.84 -6.66 16.03
CA ILE A 145 -7.19 -6.45 17.33
C ILE A 145 -8.18 -6.23 18.47
N ILE A 146 -9.37 -5.67 18.18
CA ILE A 146 -10.41 -5.47 19.19
C ILE A 146 -10.96 -6.83 19.61
N ARG A 147 -11.32 -7.69 18.66
CA ARG A 147 -11.79 -9.05 18.95
C ARG A 147 -10.70 -9.91 19.60
N ALA A 148 -9.45 -9.79 19.16
CA ALA A 148 -8.33 -10.47 19.80
C ALA A 148 -8.16 -10.03 21.27
N ALA A 149 -8.34 -8.73 21.58
CA ALA A 149 -8.30 -8.24 22.95
C ALA A 149 -9.43 -8.82 23.82
N GLU A 150 -10.62 -9.03 23.24
CA GLU A 150 -11.74 -9.70 23.93
C GLU A 150 -11.41 -11.17 24.25
N GLU A 151 -10.85 -11.91 23.29
CA GLU A 151 -10.44 -13.30 23.51
C GLU A 151 -9.31 -13.42 24.56
N GLU A 152 -8.35 -12.50 24.52
CA GLU A 152 -7.27 -12.44 25.52
C GLU A 152 -7.82 -12.13 26.92
N ALA A 153 -8.81 -11.23 27.04
CA ALA A 153 -9.49 -10.99 28.31
C ALA A 153 -10.26 -12.22 28.80
N ALA A 154 -10.98 -12.92 27.91
CA ALA A 154 -11.69 -14.15 28.22
C ALA A 154 -10.74 -15.29 28.65
N ALA A 155 -9.51 -15.30 28.13
CA ALA A 155 -8.46 -16.24 28.49
C ALA A 155 -7.70 -15.88 29.79
N GLY A 156 -8.07 -14.77 30.46
CA GLY A 156 -7.43 -14.32 31.70
C GLY A 156 -6.12 -13.54 31.49
N THR A 157 -5.80 -13.15 30.25
CA THR A 157 -4.61 -12.37 29.88
C THR A 157 -5.00 -11.07 29.19
N PRO A 158 -5.70 -10.14 29.86
CA PRO A 158 -6.25 -8.95 29.21
C PRO A 158 -5.16 -8.07 28.58
N ILE A 159 -5.53 -7.40 27.49
CA ILE A 159 -4.75 -6.36 26.84
C ILE A 159 -4.90 -5.05 27.62
N THR A 160 -3.80 -4.34 27.88
CA THR A 160 -3.80 -3.14 28.73
C THR A 160 -4.48 -1.94 28.06
N ALA A 161 -4.29 -1.79 26.75
CA ALA A 161 -4.87 -0.70 25.95
C ALA A 161 -4.95 -1.09 24.47
N VAL A 162 -5.96 -0.58 23.78
CA VAL A 162 -6.17 -0.74 22.33
C VAL A 162 -6.18 0.63 21.65
N ILE A 163 -5.47 0.73 20.52
CA ILE A 163 -5.45 1.91 19.65
C ILE A 163 -5.92 1.51 18.26
N ALA A 164 -7.05 2.06 17.83
CA ALA A 164 -7.69 1.77 16.56
C ALA A 164 -7.62 2.98 15.63
N ILE A 165 -6.84 2.89 14.55
CA ILE A 165 -6.60 3.98 13.59
C ILE A 165 -7.44 3.73 12.34
N SER A 166 -8.22 4.72 11.92
CA SER A 166 -9.18 4.63 10.81
C SER A 166 -10.13 3.44 10.99
N SER A 167 -10.76 3.38 12.15
CA SER A 167 -11.41 2.19 12.67
C SER A 167 -12.83 1.95 12.18
N PHE A 168 -13.17 0.68 12.02
CA PHE A 168 -14.53 0.16 12.02
C PHE A 168 -14.52 -1.22 12.69
N SER A 169 -15.45 -1.48 13.62
CA SER A 169 -15.53 -2.74 14.35
C SER A 169 -16.87 -2.88 15.07
N GLU A 170 -17.63 -3.92 14.77
CA GLU A 170 -18.89 -4.20 15.47
C GLU A 170 -18.69 -4.81 16.87
N ALA A 171 -17.46 -5.23 17.18
CA ALA A 171 -17.10 -5.74 18.51
C ALA A 171 -16.99 -4.63 19.58
N ILE A 172 -17.04 -3.34 19.21
CA ILE A 172 -17.01 -2.27 20.22
C ILE A 172 -18.36 -2.20 20.91
N THR A 173 -18.34 -2.35 22.24
CA THR A 173 -19.52 -2.23 23.10
C THR A 173 -19.36 -1.05 24.07
N PRO A 174 -20.41 -0.68 24.83
CA PRO A 174 -20.28 0.34 25.86
C PRO A 174 -19.23 0.03 26.94
N SER A 175 -18.88 -1.24 27.16
CA SER A 175 -17.93 -1.66 28.19
C SER A 175 -16.62 -2.27 27.68
N ALA A 176 -16.52 -2.65 26.40
CA ALA A 176 -15.33 -3.28 25.83
C ALA A 176 -14.92 -2.64 24.49
N PRO A 177 -13.60 -2.53 24.20
CA PRO A 177 -12.48 -2.67 25.14
C PRO A 177 -12.53 -1.62 26.27
N PRO A 178 -12.00 -1.93 27.47
CA PRO A 178 -12.05 -1.01 28.61
C PRO A 178 -11.17 0.22 28.39
N ARG A 179 -10.05 0.11 27.66
CA ARG A 179 -9.23 1.25 27.26
C ARG A 179 -9.07 1.29 25.76
N LEU A 180 -9.89 2.10 25.09
CA LEU A 180 -9.88 2.26 23.63
C LEU A 180 -9.63 3.72 23.19
N LEU A 181 -8.55 3.93 22.43
CA LEU A 181 -8.34 5.14 21.64
C LEU A 181 -8.74 4.88 20.18
N LEU A 182 -9.58 5.74 19.63
CA LEU A 182 -9.90 5.76 18.20
C LEU A 182 -9.25 6.99 17.56
N ILE A 183 -8.53 6.80 16.45
CA ILE A 183 -7.88 7.89 15.72
C ILE A 183 -8.42 7.91 14.30
N SER A 184 -8.81 9.06 13.76
CA SER A 184 -9.25 9.20 12.37
C SER A 184 -8.61 10.41 11.70
N GLY A 185 -8.38 10.33 10.40
CA GLY A 185 -8.07 11.50 9.57
C GLY A 185 -9.30 12.38 9.38
N ALA A 186 -9.10 13.69 9.29
CA ALA A 186 -10.17 14.67 9.11
C ALA A 186 -11.01 14.44 7.83
N TRP A 187 -10.44 13.79 6.82
CA TRP A 187 -11.13 13.48 5.56
C TRP A 187 -11.87 12.14 5.57
N GLU A 188 -11.87 11.42 6.69
CA GLU A 188 -12.49 10.09 6.82
C GLU A 188 -13.91 10.16 7.39
N GLY A 189 -14.82 10.90 6.74
CA GLY A 189 -16.15 11.25 7.28
C GLY A 189 -16.87 10.09 8.00
N MET A 190 -17.07 8.96 7.32
CA MET A 190 -17.75 7.79 7.90
C MET A 190 -17.01 7.17 9.10
N LEU A 191 -15.68 7.00 9.01
CA LEU A 191 -14.88 6.38 10.06
C LEU A 191 -14.71 7.32 11.27
N ARG A 192 -14.65 8.63 11.02
CA ARG A 192 -14.66 9.67 12.06
C ARG A 192 -15.99 9.68 12.80
N ASP A 193 -17.10 9.62 12.08
CA ASP A 193 -18.43 9.51 12.68
C ASP A 193 -18.58 8.23 13.51
N PHE A 194 -18.01 7.12 13.05
CA PHE A 194 -17.94 5.87 13.81
C PHE A 194 -17.17 6.07 15.13
N ALA A 195 -15.97 6.66 15.08
CA ALA A 195 -15.17 6.93 16.28
C ALA A 195 -15.89 7.84 17.29
N ARG A 196 -16.57 8.88 16.81
CA ARG A 196 -17.39 9.77 17.64
C ARG A 196 -18.54 9.01 18.31
N LYS A 197 -19.25 8.15 17.57
CA LYS A 197 -20.33 7.32 18.11
C LYS A 197 -19.81 6.34 19.16
N ALA A 198 -18.64 5.75 18.97
CA ALA A 198 -18.03 4.83 19.94
C ALA A 198 -17.74 5.53 21.27
N VAL A 199 -17.24 6.76 21.25
CA VAL A 199 -17.04 7.59 22.48
C VAL A 199 -18.38 7.91 23.14
N ALA A 200 -19.39 8.30 22.35
CA ALA A 200 -20.72 8.62 22.85
C ALA A 200 -21.47 7.44 23.51
N GLN A 201 -21.03 6.19 23.27
CA GLN A 201 -21.53 5.02 24.00
C GLN A 201 -21.12 5.02 25.48
N VAL A 202 -20.02 5.71 25.83
CA VAL A 202 -19.51 5.81 27.21
C VAL A 202 -20.03 7.09 27.86
N ASP A 203 -19.91 8.22 27.16
CA ASP A 203 -20.46 9.52 27.60
C ASP A 203 -21.14 10.23 26.42
N PRO A 204 -22.48 10.33 26.40
CA PRO A 204 -23.22 11.00 25.34
C PRO A 204 -22.87 12.49 25.14
N ALA A 205 -22.29 13.14 26.15
CA ALA A 205 -21.88 14.55 26.08
C ALA A 205 -20.44 14.75 25.57
N ALA A 206 -19.63 13.69 25.55
CA ALA A 206 -18.23 13.76 25.14
C ALA A 206 -18.09 14.10 23.65
N GLN A 207 -17.17 15.02 23.36
CA GLN A 207 -16.83 15.45 22.01
C GLN A 207 -15.52 14.81 21.53
N GLU A 208 -15.14 15.08 20.29
CA GLU A 208 -13.84 14.68 19.77
C GLU A 208 -12.71 15.36 20.57
N GLY A 209 -11.71 14.58 20.95
CA GLY A 209 -10.61 15.02 21.80
C GLY A 209 -10.89 14.82 23.30
N ASP A 210 -12.14 14.71 23.70
CA ASP A 210 -12.52 14.45 25.10
C ASP A 210 -12.24 12.99 25.48
N LEU A 211 -11.92 12.82 26.75
CA LEU A 211 -11.83 11.52 27.39
C LEU A 211 -13.16 11.22 28.06
N ALA A 212 -13.91 10.25 27.52
CA ALA A 212 -15.07 9.68 28.19
C ALA A 212 -14.62 8.61 29.19
N VAL A 213 -15.11 8.67 30.43
CA VAL A 213 -14.77 7.71 31.50
C VAL A 213 -16.02 7.30 32.26
N VAL A 214 -16.26 5.98 32.35
CA VAL A 214 -17.29 5.40 33.23
C VAL A 214 -16.71 4.14 33.90
N GLY A 215 -16.51 4.19 35.22
CA GLY A 215 -15.83 3.13 35.94
C GLY A 215 -14.42 2.90 35.40
N ASP A 216 -14.11 1.66 35.01
CA ASP A 216 -12.82 1.28 34.41
C ASP A 216 -12.77 1.46 32.88
N VAL A 217 -13.86 1.96 32.27
CA VAL A 217 -13.95 2.16 30.84
C VAL A 217 -13.51 3.58 30.48
N GLU A 218 -12.40 3.69 29.77
CA GLU A 218 -11.87 4.90 29.17
C GLU A 218 -11.96 4.84 27.65
N ARG A 219 -12.51 5.89 27.03
CA ARG A 219 -12.61 6.00 25.59
C ARG A 219 -12.32 7.40 25.10
N ARG A 220 -11.59 7.50 23.99
CA ARG A 220 -11.24 8.78 23.37
C ARG A 220 -11.25 8.67 21.86
N ALA A 221 -11.74 9.69 21.17
CA ALA A 221 -11.62 9.83 19.72
C ALA A 221 -10.74 11.03 19.39
N VAL A 222 -9.72 10.86 18.55
CA VAL A 222 -8.80 11.92 18.12
C VAL A 222 -8.86 12.07 16.60
N VAL A 223 -8.88 13.32 16.14
CA VAL A 223 -8.90 13.63 14.70
C VAL A 223 -7.58 14.26 14.27
N ALA A 224 -6.92 13.63 13.30
CA ALA A 224 -5.73 14.15 12.66
C ALA A 224 -6.11 15.13 11.53
N PRO A 225 -5.66 16.39 11.58
CA PRO A 225 -6.04 17.39 10.59
C PRO A 225 -5.37 17.13 9.23
N HIS A 226 -6.02 17.56 8.14
CA HIS A 226 -5.49 17.57 6.76
C HIS A 226 -5.03 16.23 6.20
N VAL A 227 -5.46 15.11 6.77
CA VAL A 227 -5.08 13.77 6.33
C VAL A 227 -6.30 12.88 6.14
N GLY A 228 -6.15 11.91 5.24
CA GLY A 228 -7.10 10.82 5.05
C GLY A 228 -6.51 9.47 5.49
N HIS A 229 -7.07 8.39 4.93
CA HIS A 229 -6.89 7.01 5.39
C HIS A 229 -5.44 6.51 5.55
N VAL A 230 -4.55 6.86 4.61
CA VAL A 230 -3.12 6.49 4.70
C VAL A 230 -2.31 7.61 5.38
N GLY A 231 -2.70 8.87 5.17
CA GLY A 231 -1.97 10.02 5.70
C GLY A 231 -1.98 10.09 7.24
N VAL A 232 -3.02 9.56 7.89
CA VAL A 232 -3.12 9.47 9.36
C VAL A 232 -1.94 8.70 9.97
N LEU A 233 -1.39 7.72 9.24
CA LEU A 233 -0.26 6.91 9.70
C LEU A 233 1.05 7.67 9.90
N TYR A 234 1.13 8.86 9.29
CA TYR A 234 2.30 9.74 9.33
C TYR A 234 1.99 11.09 9.99
N SER A 235 0.81 11.23 10.60
CA SER A 235 0.41 12.45 11.29
C SER A 235 1.09 12.55 12.65
N PRO A 236 1.88 13.61 12.92
CA PRO A 236 2.48 13.83 14.23
C PRO A 236 1.43 13.88 15.35
N ILE A 237 0.26 14.45 15.09
CA ILE A 237 -0.85 14.54 16.06
C ILE A 237 -1.38 13.15 16.39
N ALA A 238 -1.58 12.30 15.37
CA ALA A 238 -2.07 10.93 15.56
C ALA A 238 -1.07 10.08 16.36
N ILE A 239 0.22 10.17 16.02
CA ILE A 239 1.27 9.40 16.71
C ILE A 239 1.47 9.90 18.14
N THR A 240 1.39 11.22 18.37
CA THR A 240 1.43 11.81 19.71
C THR A 240 0.28 11.28 20.55
N ALA A 241 -0.94 11.29 20.02
CA ALA A 241 -2.11 10.77 20.73
C ALA A 241 -1.98 9.29 21.10
N ALA A 242 -1.43 8.47 20.19
CA ALA A 242 -1.16 7.06 20.46
C ALA A 242 -0.12 6.87 21.57
N ARG A 243 0.99 7.62 21.54
CA ARG A 243 2.01 7.58 22.60
C ARG A 243 1.42 8.02 23.94
N ASP A 244 0.75 9.16 23.98
CA ASP A 244 0.19 9.72 25.22
C ASP A 244 -0.89 8.80 25.83
N TRP A 245 -1.63 8.09 24.98
CA TRP A 245 -2.59 7.06 25.42
C TRP A 245 -1.91 5.86 26.06
N LEU A 246 -0.83 5.35 25.45
CA LEU A 246 -0.05 4.26 26.04
C LEU A 246 0.66 4.70 27.32
N ASP A 247 1.21 5.92 27.35
CA ASP A 247 1.88 6.47 28.52
C ASP A 247 0.90 6.49 29.70
N ARG A 248 -0.31 7.01 29.47
CA ARG A 248 -1.37 6.96 30.49
C ARG A 248 -1.69 5.52 30.92
N ALA A 249 -1.95 4.62 29.97
CA ALA A 249 -2.39 3.27 30.27
C ALA A 249 -1.35 2.46 31.09
N PHE A 250 -0.06 2.78 30.93
CA PHE A 250 1.04 2.15 31.64
C PHE A 250 1.62 2.99 32.78
N GLY A 251 1.03 4.14 33.12
CA GLY A 251 1.54 5.02 34.18
C GLY A 251 2.93 5.60 33.89
N ARG A 252 3.24 5.83 32.62
CA ARG A 252 4.52 6.34 32.11
C ARG A 252 4.39 7.77 31.63
N THR A 253 5.53 8.38 31.32
CA THR A 253 5.61 9.65 30.62
C THR A 253 6.78 9.60 29.67
N SER A 254 6.49 9.83 28.39
CA SER A 254 7.48 9.86 27.33
C SER A 254 7.58 11.25 26.75
N THR A 255 8.82 11.68 26.47
CA THR A 255 9.11 12.98 25.85
C THR A 255 9.84 12.79 24.54
N GLY A 256 9.65 13.71 23.59
CA GLY A 256 10.34 13.67 22.30
C GLY A 256 9.48 14.27 21.20
N ALA A 257 10.13 14.98 20.28
CA ALA A 257 9.46 15.49 19.09
C ALA A 257 9.11 14.34 18.15
N ILE A 258 7.93 14.41 17.55
CA ILE A 258 7.53 13.53 16.46
C ILE A 258 7.65 14.35 15.17
N ASP A 259 8.74 14.13 14.44
CA ASP A 259 8.93 14.78 13.15
C ASP A 259 7.99 14.19 12.08
N ALA A 260 7.71 14.99 11.06
CA ALA A 260 6.78 14.67 9.98
C ALA A 260 7.41 13.72 8.93
N MET A 261 7.62 12.46 9.31
CA MET A 261 8.18 11.40 8.43
C MET A 261 7.50 11.36 7.05
N GLY A 262 6.17 11.51 6.99
CA GLY A 262 5.41 11.51 5.74
C GLY A 262 5.82 12.60 4.73
N VAL A 263 6.24 13.77 5.21
CA VAL A 263 6.74 14.86 4.33
C VAL A 263 8.04 14.44 3.66
N TRP A 264 8.95 13.80 4.40
CA TRP A 264 10.22 13.33 3.86
C TRP A 264 10.04 12.13 2.93
N ILE A 265 9.10 11.23 3.19
CA ILE A 265 8.72 10.18 2.24
C ILE A 265 8.22 10.82 0.92
N GLY A 266 7.25 11.74 0.99
CA GLY A 266 6.72 12.42 -0.20
C GLY A 266 7.79 13.19 -0.98
N THR A 267 8.70 13.85 -0.26
CA THR A 267 9.83 14.58 -0.84
C THR A 267 10.83 13.65 -1.51
N LEU A 268 11.15 12.51 -0.89
CA LEU A 268 12.01 11.47 -1.46
C LEU A 268 11.43 10.93 -2.77
N LEU A 269 10.17 10.48 -2.73
CA LEU A 269 9.52 9.90 -3.92
C LEU A 269 9.40 10.93 -5.04
N THR A 270 9.09 12.19 -4.71
CA THR A 270 9.08 13.29 -5.69
C THR A 270 10.47 13.54 -6.27
N GLY A 271 11.50 13.60 -5.42
CA GLY A 271 12.90 13.74 -5.84
C GLY A 271 13.34 12.63 -6.79
N LEU A 272 13.00 11.37 -6.50
CA LEU A 272 13.31 10.22 -7.35
C LEU A 272 12.58 10.28 -8.70
N VAL A 273 11.32 10.71 -8.72
CA VAL A 273 10.59 10.93 -9.97
C VAL A 273 11.26 12.04 -10.79
N LEU A 274 11.56 13.20 -10.18
CA LEU A 274 12.18 14.33 -10.88
C LEU A 274 13.59 14.00 -11.39
N LEU A 275 14.38 13.25 -10.62
CA LEU A 275 15.76 12.87 -10.95
C LEU A 275 15.83 11.95 -12.18
N PHE A 276 14.80 11.13 -12.41
CA PHE A 276 14.77 10.26 -13.58
C PHE A 276 14.69 11.03 -14.91
N HIS A 277 14.03 12.20 -14.91
CA HIS A 277 13.82 12.98 -16.13
C HIS A 277 15.12 13.38 -16.86
N PRO A 278 16.13 14.00 -16.21
CA PRO A 278 17.42 14.24 -16.85
C PRO A 278 18.19 12.97 -17.21
N MET A 279 18.02 11.86 -16.47
CA MET A 279 18.67 10.59 -16.82
C MET A 279 18.13 10.00 -18.13
N VAL A 280 16.82 10.13 -18.39
CA VAL A 280 16.23 9.73 -19.68
C VAL A 280 16.89 10.48 -20.85
N ALA A 281 17.36 11.72 -20.66
CA ALA A 281 18.02 12.48 -21.72
C ALA A 281 19.35 11.85 -22.19
N LEU A 282 19.98 11.00 -21.36
CA LEU A 282 21.20 10.27 -21.68
C LEU A 282 20.96 9.06 -22.59
N LEU A 283 19.73 8.55 -22.64
CA LEU A 283 19.37 7.41 -23.48
C LEU A 283 19.50 7.77 -24.97
N LYS A 284 19.79 6.80 -25.84
CA LYS A 284 19.79 7.04 -27.29
C LYS A 284 18.38 7.44 -27.76
N LYS A 285 18.30 8.41 -28.68
CA LYS A 285 17.03 8.77 -29.32
C LYS A 285 16.54 7.61 -30.17
N GLY A 286 15.31 7.18 -29.93
CA GLY A 286 14.59 6.24 -30.76
C GLY A 286 13.73 6.95 -31.81
N PRO A 287 12.96 6.18 -32.60
CA PRO A 287 12.01 6.73 -33.55
C PRO A 287 10.96 7.61 -32.85
N GLY A 288 10.51 8.63 -33.57
CA GLY A 288 9.43 9.50 -33.10
C GLY A 288 8.11 8.73 -33.00
N PRO A 289 7.20 9.15 -32.11
CA PRO A 289 5.88 8.53 -32.02
C PRO A 289 5.11 8.73 -33.31
N ARG A 290 4.25 7.75 -33.61
CA ARG A 290 3.31 7.82 -34.72
C ARG A 290 1.96 8.26 -34.19
N GLU A 291 1.32 9.19 -34.88
CA GLU A 291 -0.02 9.64 -34.53
C GLU A 291 -1.04 8.53 -34.78
N VAL A 292 -2.00 8.40 -33.88
CA VAL A 292 -3.11 7.45 -34.03
C VAL A 292 -4.32 8.23 -34.56
N PRO A 293 -4.86 7.89 -35.75
CA PRO A 293 -6.08 8.51 -36.24
C PRO A 293 -7.23 8.37 -35.23
N LEU A 294 -8.05 9.42 -35.07
CA LEU A 294 -9.09 9.46 -34.04
C LEU A 294 -9.99 8.21 -34.04
N LYS A 295 -10.43 7.76 -35.22
CA LYS A 295 -11.24 6.54 -35.37
C LYS A 295 -10.54 5.31 -34.79
N ARG A 296 -9.25 5.10 -35.12
CA ARG A 296 -8.47 3.97 -34.60
C ARG A 296 -8.23 4.08 -33.11
N PHE A 297 -7.99 5.28 -32.61
CA PHE A 297 -7.87 5.55 -31.18
C PHE A 297 -9.16 5.18 -30.43
N LEU A 298 -10.32 5.67 -30.89
CA LEU A 298 -11.61 5.37 -30.26
C LEU A 298 -11.92 3.86 -30.31
N LEU A 299 -11.65 3.18 -31.43
CA LEU A 299 -11.78 1.73 -31.52
C LEU A 299 -10.86 1.01 -30.53
N ALA A 300 -9.59 1.39 -30.45
CA ALA A 300 -8.62 0.81 -29.52
C ALA A 300 -8.89 1.15 -28.04
N VAL A 301 -9.76 2.10 -27.74
CA VAL A 301 -10.19 2.39 -26.37
C VAL A 301 -11.48 1.64 -26.03
N PHE A 302 -12.50 1.76 -26.88
CA PHE A 302 -13.83 1.25 -26.55
C PHE A 302 -14.02 -0.23 -26.88
N VAL A 303 -13.42 -0.75 -27.95
CA VAL A 303 -13.56 -2.18 -28.29
C VAL A 303 -12.96 -3.06 -27.19
N PRO A 304 -11.71 -2.86 -26.71
CA PRO A 304 -11.20 -3.65 -25.59
C PRO A 304 -12.00 -3.44 -24.31
N ALA A 305 -12.46 -2.21 -24.03
CA ALA A 305 -13.23 -1.91 -22.83
C ALA A 305 -14.58 -2.65 -22.75
N SER A 306 -15.22 -2.89 -23.90
CA SER A 306 -16.49 -3.63 -23.97
C SER A 306 -16.29 -5.13 -24.19
N VAL A 307 -15.37 -5.54 -25.07
CA VAL A 307 -15.19 -6.95 -25.42
C VAL A 307 -14.54 -7.74 -24.30
N THR A 308 -13.55 -7.17 -23.60
CA THR A 308 -12.81 -7.88 -22.53
C THR A 308 -13.74 -8.39 -21.42
N PRO A 309 -14.59 -7.56 -20.77
CA PRO A 309 -15.46 -8.04 -19.71
C PRO A 309 -16.43 -9.11 -20.21
N LEU A 310 -17.02 -8.94 -21.40
CA LEU A 310 -17.96 -9.90 -21.99
C LEU A 310 -17.30 -11.23 -22.35
N ALA A 311 -16.11 -11.19 -22.93
CA ALA A 311 -15.37 -12.40 -23.28
C ALA A 311 -14.97 -13.21 -22.03
N LEU A 312 -14.63 -12.53 -20.94
CA LEU A 312 -14.30 -13.17 -19.66
C LEU A 312 -15.53 -13.73 -18.91
N LEU A 313 -16.76 -13.49 -19.40
CA LEU A 313 -17.93 -14.24 -18.92
C LEU A 313 -18.00 -15.65 -19.51
N ALA A 314 -17.45 -15.87 -20.70
CA ALA A 314 -17.45 -17.19 -21.32
C ALA A 314 -16.48 -18.16 -20.64
N PHE A 315 -15.44 -17.65 -19.98
CA PHE A 315 -14.45 -18.45 -19.27
C PHE A 315 -14.87 -18.64 -17.80
N HIS A 316 -15.42 -19.81 -17.50
CA HIS A 316 -15.79 -20.21 -16.13
C HIS A 316 -14.64 -20.89 -15.36
N THR A 317 -13.53 -21.23 -16.05
CA THR A 317 -12.42 -21.98 -15.47
C THR A 317 -11.27 -21.05 -15.08
N ASN A 318 -10.87 -21.09 -13.80
CA ASN A 318 -9.64 -20.46 -13.33
C ASN A 318 -8.46 -21.42 -13.52
N PRO A 319 -7.51 -21.13 -14.43
CA PRO A 319 -6.39 -22.02 -14.66
C PRO A 319 -5.30 -21.92 -13.57
N LEU A 320 -5.37 -20.93 -12.67
CA LEU A 320 -4.39 -20.76 -11.59
C LEU A 320 -5.06 -20.90 -10.22
N PRO A 321 -4.30 -21.35 -9.20
CA PRO A 321 -4.79 -21.50 -7.84
C PRO A 321 -5.34 -20.18 -7.26
N VAL A 322 -4.84 -19.01 -7.69
CA VAL A 322 -5.26 -17.72 -7.11
C VAL A 322 -6.26 -17.01 -8.02
N THR A 323 -7.56 -17.17 -7.72
CA THR A 323 -8.70 -16.71 -8.53
C THR A 323 -8.63 -15.23 -8.93
N ALA A 324 -8.33 -14.35 -7.96
CA ALA A 324 -8.28 -12.91 -8.19
C ALA A 324 -7.18 -12.47 -9.17
N ILE A 325 -5.97 -13.01 -9.02
CA ILE A 325 -4.85 -12.65 -9.91
C ILE A 325 -5.06 -13.24 -11.31
N SER A 326 -5.68 -14.40 -11.42
CA SER A 326 -6.04 -15.00 -12.72
C SER A 326 -6.94 -14.10 -13.54
N ALA A 327 -8.03 -13.63 -12.92
CA ALA A 327 -9.01 -12.76 -13.56
C ALA A 327 -8.37 -11.44 -14.01
N LEU A 328 -7.58 -10.80 -13.12
CA LEU A 328 -6.87 -9.56 -13.46
C LEU A 328 -5.87 -9.78 -14.60
N THR A 329 -5.08 -10.85 -14.55
CA THR A 329 -4.08 -11.16 -15.57
C THR A 329 -4.74 -11.38 -16.93
N ALA A 330 -5.81 -12.19 -16.98
CA ALA A 330 -6.56 -12.46 -18.20
C ALA A 330 -7.20 -11.18 -18.78
N HIS A 331 -7.77 -10.33 -17.91
CA HIS A 331 -8.32 -9.04 -18.32
C HIS A 331 -7.26 -8.15 -18.96
N LEU A 332 -6.13 -7.93 -18.28
CA LEU A 332 -5.06 -7.10 -18.80
C LEU A 332 -4.47 -7.68 -20.10
N ALA A 333 -4.31 -9.01 -20.18
CA ALA A 333 -3.83 -9.70 -21.36
C ALA A 333 -4.73 -9.45 -22.57
N LEU A 334 -6.03 -9.80 -22.44
CA LEU A 334 -6.99 -9.68 -23.53
C LEU A 334 -7.17 -8.21 -23.94
N TYR A 335 -7.30 -7.30 -22.96
CA TYR A 335 -7.43 -5.87 -23.22
C TYR A 335 -6.23 -5.36 -24.03
N GLY A 336 -5.01 -5.66 -23.58
CA GLY A 336 -3.77 -5.25 -24.24
C GLY A 336 -3.59 -5.85 -25.64
N VAL A 337 -3.90 -7.14 -25.82
CA VAL A 337 -3.83 -7.81 -27.12
C VAL A 337 -4.80 -7.19 -28.11
N LEU A 338 -6.04 -6.91 -27.70
CA LEU A 338 -7.02 -6.23 -28.56
C LEU A 338 -6.56 -4.83 -28.95
N GLN A 339 -6.00 -4.06 -28.01
CA GLN A 339 -5.39 -2.76 -28.31
C GLN A 339 -4.28 -2.87 -29.34
N ILE A 340 -3.34 -3.80 -29.13
CA ILE A 340 -2.21 -4.04 -30.03
C ILE A 340 -2.71 -4.44 -31.43
N ALA A 341 -3.70 -5.32 -31.52
CA ALA A 341 -4.27 -5.78 -32.78
C ALA A 341 -4.93 -4.62 -33.56
N LEU A 342 -5.73 -3.79 -32.89
CA LEU A 342 -6.39 -2.63 -33.50
C LEU A 342 -5.41 -1.52 -33.90
N LEU A 343 -4.28 -1.43 -33.20
CA LEU A 343 -3.20 -0.49 -33.47
C LEU A 343 -2.05 -1.12 -34.27
N HIS A 344 -2.27 -2.28 -34.90
CA HIS A 344 -1.24 -2.96 -35.69
C HIS A 344 -0.65 -2.00 -36.75
N GLY A 345 0.68 -1.98 -36.84
CA GLY A 345 1.42 -1.09 -37.74
C GLY A 345 1.68 0.33 -37.20
N VAL A 346 1.11 0.70 -36.05
CA VAL A 346 1.39 1.98 -35.38
C VAL A 346 2.53 1.80 -34.39
N GLY A 347 3.79 1.85 -34.85
CA GLY A 347 4.97 1.97 -33.98
C GLY A 347 5.41 0.71 -33.22
N LEU A 348 4.60 -0.36 -33.15
CA LEU A 348 5.01 -1.61 -32.49
C LEU A 348 6.18 -2.32 -33.20
N ARG A 349 6.35 -2.10 -34.51
CA ARG A 349 7.48 -2.62 -35.30
C ARG A 349 8.77 -1.82 -35.13
N ASP A 350 8.73 -0.73 -34.37
CA ASP A 350 9.92 0.05 -34.10
C ASP A 350 10.91 -0.77 -33.27
N ARG A 351 12.21 -0.56 -33.49
CA ARG A 351 13.27 -1.32 -32.82
C ARG A 351 13.18 -1.15 -31.30
N LEU A 352 13.14 -2.25 -30.56
CA LEU A 352 13.16 -2.23 -29.10
C LEU A 352 14.51 -1.68 -28.58
N HIS A 353 14.43 -0.64 -27.76
CA HIS A 353 15.59 -0.07 -27.06
C HIS A 353 15.76 -0.74 -25.68
N TRP A 354 16.46 -1.88 -25.64
CA TRP A 354 16.70 -2.65 -24.42
C TRP A 354 17.26 -1.83 -23.25
N ALA A 355 18.23 -0.96 -23.50
CA ALA A 355 18.80 -0.10 -22.46
C ALA A 355 17.75 0.86 -21.86
N ALA A 356 16.79 1.33 -22.65
CA ALA A 356 15.73 2.23 -22.17
C ALA A 356 14.68 1.47 -21.35
N ALA A 357 14.30 0.27 -21.80
CA ALA A 357 13.41 -0.62 -21.03
C ALA A 357 14.08 -1.04 -19.71
N GLY A 358 15.35 -1.46 -19.76
CA GLY A 358 16.15 -1.83 -18.58
C GLY A 358 16.34 -0.67 -17.61
N ALA A 359 16.59 0.55 -18.09
CA ALA A 359 16.66 1.73 -17.24
C ALA A 359 15.33 2.02 -16.52
N LEU A 360 14.19 1.82 -17.20
CA LEU A 360 12.88 1.99 -16.57
C LEU A 360 12.62 0.93 -15.49
N VAL A 361 12.97 -0.33 -15.74
CA VAL A 361 12.85 -1.41 -14.75
C VAL A 361 13.79 -1.17 -13.56
N LEU A 362 15.06 -0.90 -13.82
CA LEU A 362 16.04 -0.62 -12.77
C LEU A 362 15.65 0.58 -11.91
N TRP A 363 15.14 1.64 -12.53
CA TRP A 363 14.69 2.81 -11.78
C TRP A 363 13.38 2.57 -11.05
N GLY A 364 12.38 2.01 -11.74
CA GLY A 364 11.03 1.82 -11.21
C GLY A 364 10.93 0.74 -10.13
N ILE A 365 11.73 -0.32 -10.23
CA ILE A 365 11.78 -1.43 -9.26
C ILE A 365 12.98 -1.29 -8.34
N GLY A 366 14.19 -1.13 -8.89
CA GLY A 366 15.42 -1.11 -8.11
C GLY A 366 15.54 0.14 -7.23
N VAL A 367 15.54 1.33 -7.82
CA VAL A 367 15.77 2.59 -7.08
C VAL A 367 14.52 3.05 -6.34
N PHE A 368 13.42 3.23 -7.08
CA PHE A 368 12.16 3.73 -6.53
C PHE A 368 11.50 2.68 -5.63
N GLY A 369 11.50 1.41 -6.06
CA GLY A 369 10.97 0.32 -5.26
C GLY A 369 11.74 0.10 -3.95
N PHE A 370 13.07 0.20 -3.95
CA PHE A 370 13.85 0.15 -2.70
C PHE A 370 13.48 1.27 -1.73
N ALA A 371 13.30 2.50 -2.23
CA ALA A 371 12.90 3.63 -1.40
C ALA A 371 11.50 3.41 -0.78
N ILE A 372 10.55 2.89 -1.57
CA ILE A 372 9.22 2.54 -1.05
C ILE A 372 9.31 1.42 -0.01
N ASP A 373 10.05 0.34 -0.33
CA ASP A 373 10.22 -0.82 0.54
C ASP A 373 10.79 -0.46 1.91
N ARG A 374 11.75 0.47 1.91
CA ARG A 374 12.46 0.88 3.12
C ARG A 374 11.65 1.82 4.02
N TYR A 375 10.87 2.73 3.44
CA TYR A 375 10.29 3.85 4.19
C TYR A 375 8.77 3.91 4.20
N PHE A 376 8.07 3.19 3.32
CA PHE A 376 6.64 3.38 3.12
C PHE A 376 5.82 2.09 3.14
N THR A 377 6.09 1.12 2.27
CA THR A 377 5.35 -0.15 2.26
C THR A 377 6.16 -1.22 1.56
N ASN A 378 5.88 -2.50 1.82
CA ASN A 378 6.57 -3.60 1.17
C ASN A 378 6.58 -3.45 -0.36
N PHE A 379 7.77 -3.52 -0.93
CA PHE A 379 7.98 -3.52 -2.37
C PHE A 379 8.94 -4.64 -2.81
N TRP A 380 9.37 -5.48 -1.86
CA TRP A 380 10.19 -6.64 -2.14
C TRP A 380 9.39 -7.94 -2.00
N PRO A 381 9.31 -8.76 -3.07
CA PRO A 381 8.55 -10.01 -3.04
C PRO A 381 9.26 -11.05 -2.16
N SER A 382 8.46 -11.89 -1.51
CA SER A 382 8.93 -13.18 -1.03
C SER A 382 9.15 -14.13 -2.22
N PRO A 383 9.94 -15.22 -2.06
CA PRO A 383 10.19 -16.17 -3.14
C PRO A 383 8.92 -16.75 -3.78
N GLU A 384 7.87 -16.95 -2.99
CA GLU A 384 6.58 -17.50 -3.40
C GLU A 384 5.86 -16.57 -4.41
N ARG A 385 6.12 -15.25 -4.32
CA ARG A 385 5.55 -14.25 -5.25
C ARG A 385 6.25 -14.21 -6.60
N ALA A 386 7.39 -14.87 -6.79
CA ALA A 386 8.12 -14.84 -8.07
C ALA A 386 7.31 -15.43 -9.23
N LEU A 387 6.68 -16.59 -9.02
CA LEU A 387 5.81 -17.20 -10.02
C LEU A 387 4.59 -16.32 -10.30
N LEU A 388 4.03 -15.70 -9.26
CA LEU A 388 2.90 -14.79 -9.38
C LEU A 388 3.23 -13.59 -10.27
N ILE A 389 4.38 -12.97 -10.05
CA ILE A 389 4.88 -11.84 -10.84
C ILE A 389 5.11 -12.28 -12.30
N ALA A 390 5.67 -13.47 -12.52
CA ALA A 390 5.88 -14.01 -13.86
C ALA A 390 4.55 -14.23 -14.61
N VAL A 391 3.53 -14.74 -13.93
CA VAL A 391 2.18 -14.91 -14.47
C VAL A 391 1.53 -13.56 -14.77
N LEU A 392 1.58 -12.61 -13.82
CA LEU A 392 1.06 -11.25 -14.02
C LEU A 392 1.71 -10.57 -15.22
N ALA A 393 3.00 -10.82 -15.47
CA ALA A 393 3.70 -10.28 -16.64
C ALA A 393 3.05 -10.69 -17.97
N LEU A 394 2.42 -11.88 -18.05
CA LEU A 394 1.68 -12.31 -19.24
C LEU A 394 0.51 -11.37 -19.57
N GLY A 395 -0.09 -10.75 -18.54
CA GLY A 395 -1.15 -9.76 -18.70
C GLY A 395 -0.65 -8.33 -18.79
N THR A 396 0.27 -7.92 -17.92
CA THR A 396 0.71 -6.53 -17.84
C THR A 396 1.61 -6.10 -19.00
N LEU A 397 2.35 -7.03 -19.63
CA LEU A 397 3.19 -6.74 -20.80
C LEU A 397 2.36 -6.31 -22.02
N PRO A 398 1.42 -7.13 -22.55
CA PRO A 398 0.59 -6.69 -23.67
C PRO A 398 -0.25 -5.47 -23.29
N PHE A 399 -0.72 -5.38 -22.05
CA PHE A 399 -1.45 -4.22 -21.57
C PHE A 399 -0.65 -2.92 -21.66
N MET A 400 0.56 -2.87 -21.08
CA MET A 400 1.38 -1.66 -21.09
C MET A 400 2.00 -1.36 -22.46
N LEU A 401 2.20 -2.36 -23.31
CA LEU A 401 2.51 -2.14 -24.73
C LEU A 401 1.32 -1.47 -25.43
N GLY A 402 0.09 -1.96 -25.24
CA GLY A 402 -1.13 -1.33 -25.75
C GLY A 402 -1.30 0.11 -25.26
N ASP A 403 -1.12 0.36 -23.95
CA ASP A 403 -1.18 1.71 -23.35
C ASP A 403 -0.13 2.65 -23.96
N ALA A 404 1.10 2.19 -24.17
CA ALA A 404 2.15 2.99 -24.79
C ALA A 404 1.81 3.37 -26.25
N LEU A 405 1.11 2.50 -26.98
CA LEU A 405 0.64 2.79 -28.35
C LEU A 405 -0.54 3.75 -28.36
N VAL A 406 -1.59 3.48 -27.58
CA VAL A 406 -2.84 4.27 -27.58
C VAL A 406 -2.62 5.70 -27.07
N THR A 407 -1.60 5.89 -26.22
CA THR A 407 -1.18 7.20 -25.71
C THR A 407 -0.16 7.92 -26.61
N GLU A 408 0.16 7.35 -27.79
CA GLU A 408 1.14 7.86 -28.77
C GLU A 408 2.52 8.11 -28.14
N ALA A 409 3.05 7.10 -27.43
CA ALA A 409 4.26 7.21 -26.61
C ALA A 409 4.19 8.41 -25.63
N GLY A 410 3.00 8.67 -25.11
CA GLY A 410 2.69 9.78 -24.22
C GLY A 410 2.76 11.18 -24.84
N ARG A 411 2.72 11.31 -26.18
CA ARG A 411 2.51 12.60 -26.87
C ARG A 411 1.04 12.92 -27.14
N GLY A 412 0.16 11.94 -27.07
CA GLY A 412 -1.27 12.16 -27.24
C GLY A 412 -1.82 13.23 -26.28
N ALA A 413 -2.81 13.98 -26.77
CA ALA A 413 -3.50 15.00 -26.00
C ALA A 413 -3.96 14.47 -24.62
N LEU A 414 -4.02 15.34 -23.61
CA LEU A 414 -4.34 14.94 -22.24
C LEU A 414 -5.65 14.16 -22.17
N TRP A 415 -6.70 14.62 -22.85
CA TRP A 415 -8.01 13.96 -22.87
C TRP A 415 -7.94 12.53 -23.43
N ARG A 416 -7.10 12.25 -24.44
CA ARG A 416 -6.91 10.89 -24.98
C ARG A 416 -6.32 9.96 -23.93
N ARG A 417 -5.32 10.44 -23.20
CA ARG A 417 -4.64 9.66 -22.13
C ARG A 417 -5.56 9.42 -20.94
N VAL A 418 -6.35 10.42 -20.56
CA VAL A 418 -7.35 10.27 -19.49
C VAL A 418 -8.45 9.31 -19.91
N LEU A 419 -8.99 9.45 -21.13
CA LEU A 419 -10.05 8.58 -21.63
C LEU A 419 -9.60 7.12 -21.74
N ALA A 420 -8.40 6.85 -22.26
CA ALA A 420 -7.86 5.49 -22.35
C ALA A 420 -7.75 4.82 -20.98
N ARG A 421 -7.26 5.54 -19.96
CA ARG A 421 -7.14 5.03 -18.59
C ARG A 421 -8.50 4.85 -17.91
N PHE A 422 -9.41 5.80 -18.09
CA PHE A 422 -10.77 5.69 -17.59
C PHE A 422 -11.50 4.49 -18.20
N ALA A 423 -11.33 4.22 -19.49
CA ALA A 423 -11.93 3.07 -20.15
C ALA A 423 -11.43 1.74 -19.58
N VAL A 424 -10.16 1.63 -19.20
CA VAL A 424 -9.63 0.45 -18.47
C VAL A 424 -10.31 0.30 -17.11
N LEU A 425 -10.39 1.38 -16.31
CA LEU A 425 -11.01 1.32 -14.99
C LEU A 425 -12.50 0.94 -15.10
N ALA A 426 -13.22 1.50 -16.06
CA ALA A 426 -14.60 1.15 -16.35
C ALA A 426 -14.74 -0.30 -16.81
N SER A 427 -13.81 -0.81 -17.62
CA SER A 427 -13.80 -2.21 -18.07
C SER A 427 -13.55 -3.20 -16.94
N LEU A 428 -12.63 -2.88 -16.02
CA LEU A 428 -12.41 -3.65 -14.80
C LEU A 428 -13.65 -3.63 -13.91
N GLY A 429 -14.24 -2.45 -13.69
CA GLY A 429 -15.50 -2.31 -12.96
C GLY A 429 -16.65 -3.12 -13.57
N ALA A 430 -16.78 -3.12 -14.89
CA ALA A 430 -17.76 -3.96 -15.59
C ALA A 430 -17.47 -5.45 -15.45
N THR A 431 -16.20 -5.87 -15.43
CA THR A 431 -15.82 -7.28 -15.22
C THR A 431 -16.25 -7.77 -13.84
N VAL A 432 -16.15 -6.89 -12.83
CA VAL A 432 -16.61 -7.17 -11.47
C VAL A 432 -18.13 -7.22 -11.42
N ALA A 433 -18.81 -6.20 -11.98
CA ALA A 433 -20.27 -6.11 -11.96
C ALA A 433 -20.98 -7.24 -12.71
N LEU A 434 -20.31 -7.88 -13.67
CA LEU A 434 -20.88 -8.95 -14.49
C LEU A 434 -20.48 -10.36 -14.03
N GLY A 435 -19.52 -10.52 -13.12
CA GLY A 435 -19.08 -11.83 -12.65
C GLY A 435 -19.40 -12.08 -11.18
N ASP A 436 -18.88 -13.19 -10.65
CA ASP A 436 -19.13 -13.63 -9.28
C ASP A 436 -18.38 -12.78 -8.24
N ASP A 437 -18.79 -12.89 -6.97
CA ASP A 437 -18.23 -12.15 -5.83
C ASP A 437 -16.70 -12.30 -5.71
N ASP A 438 -16.13 -13.42 -6.17
CA ASP A 438 -14.69 -13.68 -6.22
C ASP A 438 -13.90 -12.65 -7.06
N ARG A 439 -14.58 -11.92 -7.97
CA ARG A 439 -13.96 -10.89 -8.81
C ARG A 439 -13.85 -9.54 -8.10
N MET A 440 -14.46 -9.36 -6.93
CA MET A 440 -14.39 -8.11 -6.16
C MET A 440 -12.94 -7.68 -5.84
N PHE A 441 -12.02 -8.64 -5.74
CA PHE A 441 -10.59 -8.37 -5.58
C PHE A 441 -9.96 -7.53 -6.71
N VAL A 442 -10.55 -7.53 -7.92
CA VAL A 442 -10.09 -6.67 -9.02
C VAL A 442 -10.24 -5.18 -8.68
N ILE A 443 -11.23 -4.82 -7.85
CA ILE A 443 -11.40 -3.43 -7.37
C ILE A 443 -10.17 -2.96 -6.60
N MET A 444 -9.49 -3.87 -5.88
CA MET A 444 -8.30 -3.54 -5.10
C MET A 444 -7.11 -3.13 -5.98
N ALA A 445 -7.08 -3.58 -7.23
CA ALA A 445 -6.07 -3.15 -8.19
C ALA A 445 -6.29 -1.70 -8.68
N LEU A 446 -7.50 -1.14 -8.59
CA LEU A 446 -7.80 0.21 -9.10
C LEU A 446 -6.97 1.33 -8.44
N PRO A 447 -6.90 1.48 -7.10
CA PRO A 447 -6.05 2.49 -6.49
C PRO A 447 -4.56 2.26 -6.80
N VAL A 448 -4.13 1.00 -6.89
CA VAL A 448 -2.76 0.64 -7.27
C VAL A 448 -2.44 1.08 -8.71
N LEU A 449 -3.36 0.85 -9.66
CA LEU A 449 -3.23 1.27 -11.05
C LEU A 449 -3.19 2.81 -11.19
N LEU A 450 -4.02 3.52 -10.43
CA LEU A 450 -4.00 4.98 -10.40
C LEU A 450 -2.66 5.53 -9.89
N ALA A 451 -2.17 5.00 -8.76
CA ALA A 451 -0.86 5.36 -8.22
C ALA A 451 0.28 5.00 -9.19
N PHE A 452 0.21 3.82 -9.80
CA PHE A 452 1.16 3.36 -10.81
C PHE A 452 1.20 4.32 -12.01
N TRP A 453 0.06 4.73 -12.55
CA TRP A 453 0.04 5.67 -13.68
C TRP A 453 0.52 7.07 -13.33
N LEU A 454 0.32 7.52 -12.10
CA LEU A 454 0.82 8.80 -11.61
C LEU A 454 2.35 8.81 -11.57
N VAL A 455 2.95 7.72 -11.08
CA VAL A 455 4.40 7.58 -10.91
C VAL A 455 5.03 6.88 -12.11
N HIS A 456 4.94 5.56 -12.20
CA HIS A 456 5.56 4.75 -13.26
C HIS A 456 5.04 5.12 -14.64
N GLY A 457 3.77 5.51 -14.79
CA GLY A 457 3.23 6.01 -16.05
C GLY A 457 3.87 7.33 -16.51
N LEU A 458 4.29 8.19 -15.57
CA LEU A 458 5.05 9.41 -15.87
C LEU A 458 6.48 9.07 -16.31
N LEU A 459 7.15 8.16 -15.60
CA LEU A 459 8.49 7.67 -15.96
C LEU A 459 8.49 7.02 -17.34
N ALA A 460 7.53 6.13 -17.58
CA ALA A 460 7.33 5.44 -18.85
C ALA A 460 7.04 6.43 -19.97
N ARG A 461 6.26 7.50 -19.73
CA ARG A 461 6.04 8.57 -20.72
C ARG A 461 7.33 9.25 -21.15
N TRP A 462 8.24 9.56 -20.23
CA TRP A 462 9.52 10.19 -20.61
C TRP A 462 10.38 9.24 -21.44
N VAL A 463 10.43 7.96 -21.05
CA VAL A 463 11.11 6.91 -21.81
C VAL A 463 10.49 6.75 -23.20
N ALA A 464 9.15 6.72 -23.29
CA ALA A 464 8.42 6.54 -24.54
C ALA A 464 8.72 7.69 -25.53
N ARG A 465 8.73 8.93 -25.04
CA ARG A 465 9.07 10.11 -25.85
C ARG A 465 10.52 10.13 -26.34
N ARG A 466 11.42 9.42 -25.64
CA ARG A 466 12.85 9.39 -25.95
C ARG A 466 13.25 8.19 -26.81
N ALA A 467 12.74 7.01 -26.50
CA ALA A 467 13.20 5.71 -27.00
C ALA A 467 12.09 4.86 -27.63
N GLY A 468 10.87 5.39 -27.75
CA GLY A 468 9.75 4.73 -28.42
C GLY A 468 8.83 3.94 -27.48
N ALA A 469 7.62 3.66 -27.99
CA ALA A 469 6.58 2.95 -27.24
C ALA A 469 6.96 1.52 -26.80
N PRO A 470 7.66 0.68 -27.61
CA PRO A 470 8.01 -0.68 -27.18
C PRO A 470 8.87 -0.73 -25.91
N ALA A 471 9.85 0.18 -25.78
CA ALA A 471 10.72 0.20 -24.60
C ALA A 471 9.98 0.62 -23.33
N ALA A 472 9.10 1.62 -23.44
CA ALA A 472 8.27 2.07 -22.34
C ALA A 472 7.23 1.01 -21.94
N GLY A 473 6.56 0.38 -22.90
CA GLY A 473 5.57 -0.65 -22.65
C GLY A 473 6.18 -1.90 -21.99
N LEU A 474 7.35 -2.36 -22.47
CA LEU A 474 8.07 -3.47 -21.85
C LEU A 474 8.46 -3.14 -20.40
N GLY A 475 9.16 -2.02 -20.17
CA GLY A 475 9.64 -1.67 -18.83
C GLY A 475 8.52 -1.36 -17.84
N ALA A 476 7.45 -0.70 -18.29
CA ALA A 476 6.28 -0.44 -17.46
C ALA A 476 5.45 -1.71 -17.22
N GLY A 477 5.34 -2.62 -18.20
CA GLY A 477 4.64 -3.89 -18.01
C GLY A 477 5.31 -4.77 -16.96
N LEU A 478 6.65 -4.88 -17.00
CA LEU A 478 7.42 -5.58 -15.97
C LEU A 478 7.29 -4.90 -14.60
N SER A 479 7.34 -3.57 -14.55
CA SER A 479 7.15 -2.82 -13.31
C SER A 479 5.74 -3.01 -12.73
N LEU A 480 4.71 -3.05 -13.57
CA LEU A 480 3.34 -3.26 -13.14
C LEU A 480 3.13 -4.68 -12.61
N ALA A 481 3.71 -5.69 -13.27
CA ALA A 481 3.67 -7.07 -12.78
C ALA A 481 4.29 -7.18 -11.39
N TRP A 482 5.43 -6.52 -11.18
CA TRP A 482 6.10 -6.46 -9.88
C TRP A 482 5.21 -5.80 -8.82
N VAL A 483 4.72 -4.59 -9.10
CA VAL A 483 3.86 -3.83 -8.17
C VAL A 483 2.63 -4.63 -7.76
N LEU A 484 1.90 -5.19 -8.73
CA LEU A 484 0.71 -5.99 -8.45
C LEU A 484 1.06 -7.28 -7.70
N GLY A 485 2.12 -7.98 -8.09
CA GLY A 485 2.50 -9.23 -7.46
C GLY A 485 3.04 -9.07 -6.04
N VAL A 486 3.55 -7.90 -5.68
CA VAL A 486 4.00 -7.58 -4.32
C VAL A 486 2.86 -7.08 -3.43
N ILE A 487 2.01 -6.19 -3.95
CA ILE A 487 1.00 -5.49 -3.13
C ILE A 487 -0.28 -6.30 -2.97
N LEU A 488 -0.72 -7.01 -4.02
CA LEU A 488 -1.97 -7.76 -3.93
C LEU A 488 -1.82 -8.92 -2.95
N PRO A 489 -2.80 -9.13 -2.05
CA PRO A 489 -2.75 -10.23 -1.12
C PRO A 489 -2.70 -11.60 -1.82
N LEU A 490 -1.94 -12.53 -1.25
CA LEU A 490 -2.04 -13.93 -1.60
C LEU A 490 -3.29 -14.49 -0.91
N LEU A 491 -4.15 -15.15 -1.67
CA LEU A 491 -5.37 -15.76 -1.17
C LEU A 491 -5.23 -17.27 -1.28
N ALA A 492 -5.66 -17.99 -0.24
CA ALA A 492 -5.83 -19.43 -0.31
C ALA A 492 -6.98 -19.78 -1.27
N VAL A 493 -6.89 -20.96 -1.87
CA VAL A 493 -7.88 -21.51 -2.81
C VAL A 493 -8.99 -22.20 -2.06
#